data_AF-A0A821QE80-F1
#
_entry.id   AF-A0A821QE80-F1
#
_cell.length_a   1.000
_cell.length_b   1.000
_cell.length_c   1.000
_cell.angle_alpha   90.00
_cell.angle_beta   90.00
_cell.angle_gamma   90.00
#
_symmetry.space_group_name_H-M   'P 1'
#
loop_
_entity.id
_entity.type
_entity.pdbx_description
1 polymer ?
#
loop_
_entity_poly.entity_id
_entity_poly.type
_entity_poly.pdbx_seq_one_letter_code
_entity_poly.pdbx_strand_id
1 'polypeptide(L)'
;MPKVTKRKVNKNDIPKRNTKNNEEDTTPMITVVDKTDEPTSSKGIKRKTSSSVEKNAKKSSSVNEINSIEPTQEVNNDVEIQLPTTMTLKKSERLSAKGNKATVKFASWNINGIRAWLTNGGLKYIEQEQPDIMCFQELKCDKDKIPSEATPTGYKSFWLSGDTAGYSGVGLLTKIDPIDVKFGIGIAEHDNEGRVITAEYDKFYFIVSYIPNSGRKLVRLEYRQEFNEAFRNYIKELDKKKPVIWCGDLNVSHQSMDLANPKSNTKTAGFTQEERDDFAKILAEGFIDSFRYLYPDERDAYTYWSYFRTARNRNIGWRLDYFIISSRLQENLCDVIHQTGVYGSDHCPIVLLLSRDCPNGELTRDSFIQIYKQFFPKGRAENFCEHVFRAFDTDKSGKIDFKEFLQAINITSQGTPDKKLEMAFRMYDCNGDGSIDENEMRRIISAIYELIGDEIDKKERQVEAEERAINIFTMMDKNSDGILSREEFIDGCLNDEQLYQLLTQSSRIGEERESESSVED
;
A
#
# COMPACT_ATOMS: atom_id res chain seq x y z
N MET A 1 -27.92 18.00 38.30
CA MET A 1 -27.56 17.46 39.64
C MET A 1 -28.84 17.14 40.42
N PRO A 2 -28.83 16.25 41.43
CA PRO A 2 -28.08 14.99 41.63
C PRO A 2 -29.11 13.80 41.72
N LYS A 3 -28.80 12.51 41.95
CA LYS A 3 -27.80 11.85 42.81
C LYS A 3 -27.37 10.48 42.24
N VAL A 4 -26.14 10.10 42.59
CA VAL A 4 -25.54 8.78 42.35
C VAL A 4 -25.80 7.84 43.53
N THR A 5 -26.06 6.55 43.27
CA THR A 5 -25.98 5.48 44.28
C THR A 5 -25.10 4.33 43.81
N LYS A 6 -23.99 4.10 44.50
CA LYS A 6 -23.07 2.97 44.30
C LYS A 6 -23.68 1.68 44.89
N ARG A 7 -23.55 0.54 44.20
CA ARG A 7 -23.78 -0.80 44.78
C ARG A 7 -22.46 -1.57 44.90
N LYS A 8 -22.24 -2.18 46.07
CA LYS A 8 -21.12 -3.10 46.34
C LYS A 8 -21.44 -4.48 45.74
N VAL A 9 -20.41 -5.19 45.27
CA VAL A 9 -20.44 -6.65 45.12
C VAL A 9 -19.45 -7.24 46.13
N ASN A 10 -19.86 -8.30 46.82
CA ASN A 10 -19.07 -8.92 47.89
C ASN A 10 -18.42 -10.23 47.41
N LYS A 11 -17.30 -10.60 48.04
CA LYS A 11 -16.61 -11.88 47.78
C LYS A 11 -17.41 -13.04 48.38
N ASN A 12 -17.49 -14.15 47.65
CA ASN A 12 -17.26 -15.53 48.10
C ASN A 12 -17.58 -16.49 46.95
N ASP A 13 -16.58 -17.22 46.45
CA ASP A 13 -16.53 -18.68 46.61
C ASP A 13 -15.21 -19.27 46.09
N ILE A 14 -14.66 -20.22 46.86
CA ILE A 14 -13.41 -20.96 46.61
C ILE A 14 -13.63 -22.39 47.09
N PRO A 15 -13.27 -23.42 46.31
CA PRO A 15 -12.89 -24.72 46.85
C PRO A 15 -11.36 -24.85 46.96
N LYS A 16 -10.88 -25.25 48.13
CA LYS A 16 -9.46 -25.55 48.43
C LYS A 16 -9.06 -26.87 47.75
N ARG A 17 -7.94 -26.93 47.02
CA ARG A 17 -6.59 -27.34 47.48
C ARG A 17 -6.58 -28.61 48.35
N ASN A 18 -5.84 -29.62 47.90
CA ASN A 18 -5.22 -30.60 48.80
C ASN A 18 -3.77 -30.86 48.35
N THR A 19 -2.88 -31.09 49.31
CA THR A 19 -1.41 -31.10 49.14
C THR A 19 -0.80 -32.38 49.74
N LYS A 20 0.33 -32.83 49.20
CA LYS A 20 1.40 -33.48 49.97
C LYS A 20 2.75 -33.33 49.24
N ASN A 21 3.82 -33.30 50.03
CA ASN A 21 5.18 -32.88 49.64
C ASN A 21 6.19 -34.06 49.64
N ASN A 22 7.46 -33.70 49.41
CA ASN A 22 8.72 -34.43 49.66
C ASN A 22 9.15 -35.35 48.49
N GLU A 23 10.44 -35.46 48.12
CA GLU A 23 11.69 -34.97 48.76
C GLU A 23 12.82 -34.70 47.74
N GLU A 24 14.01 -34.39 48.27
CA GLU A 24 15.25 -33.82 47.72
C GLU A 24 16.02 -34.61 46.63
N ASP A 25 16.82 -33.91 45.78
CA ASP A 25 18.29 -34.12 45.63
C ASP A 25 18.91 -33.03 44.72
N THR A 26 19.56 -31.96 45.22
CA THR A 26 21.01 -31.72 45.48
C THR A 26 22.04 -31.88 44.32
N THR A 27 22.43 -30.73 43.72
CA THR A 27 23.81 -30.23 43.38
C THR A 27 24.86 -31.09 42.62
N PRO A 28 26.01 -30.54 42.13
CA PRO A 28 26.50 -29.15 42.19
C PRO A 28 26.99 -28.50 40.87
N MET A 29 27.11 -27.17 40.92
CA MET A 29 28.04 -26.39 40.07
C MET A 29 29.50 -26.62 40.47
N ILE A 30 30.44 -26.48 39.53
CA ILE A 30 31.85 -26.27 39.84
C ILE A 30 32.24 -24.84 39.49
N THR A 31 32.69 -24.09 40.50
CA THR A 31 33.47 -22.85 40.38
C THR A 31 34.80 -23.08 41.08
N VAL A 32 35.93 -22.62 40.51
CA VAL A 32 37.29 -22.48 41.08
C VAL A 32 38.26 -22.35 39.89
N VAL A 33 39.30 -21.49 39.85
CA VAL A 33 39.71 -20.32 40.65
C VAL A 33 40.61 -19.46 39.74
N ASP A 34 40.66 -18.15 39.99
CA ASP A 34 41.60 -17.23 39.35
C ASP A 34 42.98 -17.29 40.05
N LYS A 35 44.08 -17.44 39.30
CA LYS A 35 45.46 -17.29 39.80
C LYS A 35 46.41 -16.75 38.75
N THR A 36 47.18 -15.77 39.16
CA THR A 36 48.35 -15.21 38.48
C THR A 36 49.50 -16.22 38.40
N ASP A 37 50.40 -16.05 37.42
CA ASP A 37 51.82 -15.72 37.65
C ASP A 37 52.63 -15.79 36.34
N GLU A 38 53.33 -14.69 36.01
CA GLU A 38 54.56 -14.72 35.20
C GLU A 38 55.73 -15.18 36.10
N PRO A 39 56.77 -15.89 35.59
CA PRO A 39 57.94 -15.13 35.11
C PRO A 39 58.85 -15.80 34.04
N THR A 40 59.30 -14.97 33.10
CA THR A 40 60.68 -14.84 32.54
C THR A 40 61.57 -16.06 32.18
N SER A 41 62.09 -15.98 30.94
CA SER A 41 63.53 -16.09 30.55
C SER A 41 64.16 -17.39 29.98
N SER A 42 64.30 -17.36 28.64
CA SER A 42 65.61 -17.29 27.94
C SER A 42 66.36 -18.53 27.38
N LYS A 43 67.01 -18.28 26.22
CA LYS A 43 68.22 -18.87 25.60
C LYS A 43 68.16 -20.22 24.86
N GLY A 44 68.71 -20.22 23.63
CA GLY A 44 69.19 -21.42 22.90
C GLY A 44 68.77 -21.52 21.42
N ILE A 45 69.15 -20.62 20.49
CA ILE A 45 70.42 -20.56 19.71
C ILE A 45 70.57 -21.57 18.54
N LYS A 46 70.44 -21.05 17.30
CA LYS A 46 71.12 -21.43 16.01
C LYS A 46 70.81 -22.84 15.42
N ARG A 47 70.87 -23.10 14.10
CA ARG A 47 71.59 -22.50 12.92
C ARG A 47 70.70 -22.65 11.66
N LYS A 48 70.58 -21.67 10.74
CA LYS A 48 71.28 -21.55 9.41
C LYS A 48 71.43 -22.88 8.65
N THR A 49 71.04 -22.98 7.37
CA THR A 49 71.65 -22.35 6.16
C THR A 49 70.62 -22.13 5.03
N SER A 50 70.48 -20.94 4.40
CA SER A 50 71.12 -20.48 3.11
C SER A 50 70.93 -21.42 1.90
N SER A 51 70.67 -21.00 0.66
CA SER A 51 70.70 -19.68 -0.03
C SER A 51 69.71 -19.70 -1.24
N SER A 52 69.55 -18.75 -2.19
CA SER A 52 70.13 -17.40 -2.49
C SER A 52 69.27 -16.66 -3.56
N VAL A 53 69.29 -15.31 -3.54
CA VAL A 53 69.51 -14.32 -4.66
C VAL A 53 68.91 -14.66 -6.05
N GLU A 54 68.04 -13.84 -6.66
CA GLU A 54 68.38 -12.54 -7.28
C GLU A 54 67.32 -11.42 -7.13
N LYS A 55 67.77 -10.16 -7.27
CA LYS A 55 66.92 -8.96 -7.42
C LYS A 55 66.95 -8.50 -8.87
N ASN A 56 65.82 -8.00 -9.37
CA ASN A 56 65.85 -6.98 -10.42
C ASN A 56 64.84 -5.87 -10.08
N ALA A 57 65.19 -4.61 -10.39
CA ALA A 57 64.50 -3.44 -9.87
C ALA A 57 63.91 -2.57 -10.99
N LYS A 58 62.70 -2.02 -10.75
CA LYS A 58 62.28 -0.69 -11.22
C LYS A 58 61.04 -0.20 -10.46
N LYS A 59 60.85 1.12 -10.45
CA LYS A 59 59.95 1.88 -9.55
C LYS A 59 58.57 2.16 -10.16
N SER A 60 57.60 2.40 -9.27
CA SER A 60 56.37 3.22 -9.43
C SER A 60 55.35 2.76 -10.48
N SER A 61 54.04 2.83 -10.23
CA SER A 61 53.29 3.71 -9.31
C SER A 61 52.22 2.98 -8.48
N SER A 62 51.71 3.65 -7.46
CA SER A 62 50.80 3.12 -6.45
C SER A 62 49.33 3.09 -6.88
N VAL A 63 48.72 1.91 -6.83
CA VAL A 63 47.27 1.73 -6.61
C VAL A 63 47.14 0.73 -5.46
N ASN A 64 46.41 1.11 -4.40
CA ASN A 64 46.20 0.21 -3.27
C ASN A 64 45.11 -0.82 -3.64
N GLU A 65 45.52 -2.07 -3.88
CA GLU A 65 44.59 -3.19 -3.98
C GLU A 65 43.89 -3.41 -2.63
N ILE A 66 42.59 -3.09 -2.55
CA ILE A 66 41.76 -3.45 -1.42
C ILE A 66 41.40 -4.93 -1.59
N ASN A 67 42.09 -5.81 -0.86
CA ASN A 67 41.76 -7.22 -0.81
C ASN A 67 40.33 -7.42 -0.28
N SER A 68 39.42 -7.79 -1.18
CA SER A 68 38.08 -8.27 -0.86
C SER A 68 38.16 -9.64 -0.19
N ILE A 69 38.26 -9.65 1.13
CA ILE A 69 38.21 -10.89 1.92
C ILE A 69 36.76 -11.37 1.97
N GLU A 70 36.43 -12.29 1.07
CA GLU A 70 35.19 -13.06 1.14
C GLU A 70 35.07 -13.82 2.48
N PRO A 71 33.85 -13.99 3.01
CA PRO A 71 33.66 -14.92 4.12
C PRO A 71 33.87 -16.35 3.63
N THR A 72 34.89 -17.02 4.18
CA THR A 72 35.16 -18.44 3.92
C THR A 72 33.90 -19.30 4.04
N GLN A 73 33.55 -19.97 2.94
CA GLN A 73 32.53 -21.03 2.96
C GLN A 73 33.08 -22.22 3.76
N GLU A 74 32.66 -22.37 5.01
CA GLU A 74 32.69 -23.68 5.66
C GLU A 74 31.57 -24.53 5.07
N VAL A 75 31.93 -25.31 4.05
CA VAL A 75 31.06 -26.32 3.44
C VAL A 75 30.86 -27.45 4.45
N ASN A 76 29.77 -27.37 5.22
CA ASN A 76 29.24 -28.54 5.93
C ASN A 76 28.29 -29.28 4.97
N ASN A 77 28.74 -30.44 4.51
CA ASN A 77 27.96 -31.31 3.63
C ASN A 77 26.70 -31.87 4.32
N ASP A 78 25.70 -32.15 3.50
CA ASP A 78 24.65 -33.15 3.69
C ASP A 78 23.70 -32.98 4.89
N VAL A 79 22.84 -31.96 4.77
CA VAL A 79 21.41 -32.16 5.06
C VAL A 79 20.62 -31.83 3.79
N GLU A 80 20.33 -32.85 3.00
CA GLU A 80 19.41 -32.74 1.86
C GLU A 80 17.98 -32.56 2.41
N ILE A 81 17.61 -31.31 2.70
CA ILE A 81 16.24 -30.96 3.08
C ILE A 81 15.36 -31.21 1.86
N GLN A 82 14.57 -32.29 1.88
CA GLN A 82 13.51 -32.49 0.90
C GLN A 82 12.52 -31.32 1.00
N LEU A 83 12.70 -30.35 0.11
CA LEU A 83 11.76 -29.26 -0.09
C LEU A 83 10.41 -29.87 -0.51
N PRO A 84 9.27 -29.34 -0.01
CA PRO A 84 7.96 -29.87 -0.35
C PRO A 84 7.75 -29.82 -1.87
N THR A 85 7.48 -30.98 -2.48
CA THR A 85 7.37 -31.16 -3.93
C THR A 85 6.18 -30.41 -4.56
N THR A 86 5.23 -29.97 -3.73
CA THR A 86 4.05 -29.18 -4.11
C THR A 86 4.11 -27.80 -3.48
N MET A 87 4.30 -26.78 -4.33
CA MET A 87 4.19 -25.39 -3.91
C MET A 87 2.74 -25.09 -3.49
N THR A 88 2.54 -24.64 -2.24
CA THR A 88 1.22 -24.28 -1.72
C THR A 88 1.19 -22.78 -1.46
N LEU A 89 0.42 -22.05 -2.26
CA LEU A 89 0.22 -20.61 -2.12
C LEU A 89 -0.87 -20.32 -1.08
N LYS A 90 -0.56 -19.45 -0.12
CA LYS A 90 -1.59 -18.80 0.70
C LYS A 90 -2.44 -17.92 -0.22
N LYS A 91 -3.76 -18.03 -0.10
CA LYS A 91 -4.72 -17.17 -0.78
C LYS A 91 -5.44 -16.31 0.25
N SER A 92 -5.95 -15.17 -0.19
CA SER A 92 -6.80 -14.31 0.64
C SER A 92 -8.10 -13.99 -0.07
N GLU A 93 -9.17 -13.90 0.72
CA GLU A 93 -10.47 -13.39 0.32
C GLU A 93 -10.78 -12.05 1.01
N ARG A 94 -9.78 -11.45 1.68
CA ARG A 94 -9.92 -10.18 2.40
C ARG A 94 -10.32 -9.07 1.43
N LEU A 95 -11.35 -8.33 1.83
CA LEU A 95 -11.85 -7.17 1.10
C LEU A 95 -11.10 -5.91 1.56
N SER A 96 -11.05 -4.90 0.71
CA SER A 96 -10.54 -3.59 1.10
C SER A 96 -11.49 -2.87 2.07
N ALA A 97 -11.08 -1.73 2.63
CA ALA A 97 -11.91 -0.96 3.56
C ALA A 97 -13.27 -0.56 2.96
N LYS A 98 -13.34 -0.39 1.63
CA LYS A 98 -14.57 -0.12 0.86
C LYS A 98 -15.44 -1.37 0.58
N GLY A 99 -15.05 -2.55 1.07
CA GLY A 99 -15.74 -3.82 0.78
C GLY A 99 -15.43 -4.42 -0.60
N ASN A 100 -14.45 -3.87 -1.33
CA ASN A 100 -14.13 -4.34 -2.68
C ASN A 100 -13.16 -5.52 -2.66
N LYS A 101 -13.34 -6.46 -3.60
CA LYS A 101 -12.38 -7.55 -3.85
C LYS A 101 -11.11 -7.01 -4.49
N ALA A 102 -10.00 -7.71 -4.29
CA ALA A 102 -8.74 -7.40 -4.98
C ALA A 102 -8.91 -7.54 -6.50
N THR A 103 -8.43 -6.55 -7.26
CA THR A 103 -8.48 -6.53 -8.73
C THR A 103 -7.12 -6.24 -9.36
N VAL A 104 -6.09 -5.99 -8.55
CA VAL A 104 -4.69 -5.93 -8.97
C VAL A 104 -3.84 -6.67 -7.93
N LYS A 105 -2.91 -7.50 -8.42
CA LYS A 105 -1.96 -8.24 -7.61
C LYS A 105 -0.53 -7.80 -7.95
N PHE A 106 0.22 -7.42 -6.93
CA PHE A 106 1.65 -7.14 -7.04
C PHE A 106 2.41 -8.19 -6.23
N ALA A 107 3.58 -8.62 -6.69
CA ALA A 107 4.44 -9.53 -5.95
C ALA A 107 5.89 -9.05 -5.99
N SER A 108 6.64 -9.29 -4.90
CA SER A 108 8.07 -8.99 -4.81
C SER A 108 8.81 -10.16 -4.17
N TRP A 109 10.03 -10.44 -4.62
CA TRP A 109 10.88 -11.50 -4.08
C TRP A 109 12.36 -11.16 -4.27
N ASN A 110 13.14 -11.11 -3.20
CA ASN A 110 14.59 -11.23 -3.30
C ASN A 110 14.93 -12.69 -3.67
N ILE A 111 15.43 -12.89 -4.89
CA ILE A 111 15.60 -14.22 -5.49
C ILE A 111 17.02 -14.78 -5.36
N ASN A 112 17.96 -14.00 -4.83
CA ASN A 112 19.34 -14.43 -4.56
C ASN A 112 20.02 -15.13 -5.76
N GLY A 113 19.80 -14.60 -6.97
CA GLY A 113 20.35 -15.10 -8.24
C GLY A 113 19.30 -15.64 -9.21
N ILE A 114 19.07 -14.91 -10.30
CA ILE A 114 18.01 -15.23 -11.29
C ILE A 114 18.15 -16.62 -11.93
N ARG A 115 19.38 -17.11 -12.10
CA ARG A 115 19.65 -18.44 -12.69
C ARG A 115 19.26 -19.58 -11.74
N ALA A 116 19.55 -19.42 -10.44
CA ALA A 116 19.14 -20.39 -9.42
C ALA A 116 17.61 -20.36 -9.24
N TRP A 117 17.01 -19.17 -9.30
CA TRP A 117 15.56 -19.00 -9.25
C TRP A 117 14.83 -19.71 -10.39
N LEU A 118 15.33 -19.61 -11.63
CA LEU A 118 14.81 -20.35 -12.79
C LEU A 118 14.83 -21.87 -12.54
N THR A 119 15.98 -22.43 -12.14
CA THR A 119 16.12 -23.87 -11.88
C THR A 119 15.28 -24.34 -10.69
N ASN A 120 15.07 -23.48 -9.68
CA ASN A 120 14.31 -23.79 -8.46
C ASN A 120 12.79 -23.63 -8.62
N GLY A 121 12.29 -23.54 -9.86
CA GLY A 121 10.85 -23.50 -10.14
C GLY A 121 10.23 -22.10 -10.07
N GLY A 122 11.01 -21.03 -10.14
CA GLY A 122 10.53 -19.65 -10.10
C GLY A 122 9.46 -19.32 -11.15
N LEU A 123 9.55 -19.88 -12.35
CA LEU A 123 8.50 -19.72 -13.38
C LEU A 123 7.17 -20.34 -12.95
N LYS A 124 7.19 -21.51 -12.28
CA LYS A 124 5.98 -22.15 -11.74
C LYS A 124 5.31 -21.31 -10.65
N TYR A 125 6.09 -20.51 -9.92
CA TYR A 125 5.54 -19.54 -8.97
C TYR A 125 4.72 -18.46 -9.70
N ILE A 126 5.26 -17.88 -10.78
CA ILE A 126 4.54 -16.88 -11.57
C ILE A 126 3.29 -17.48 -12.25
N GLU A 127 3.40 -18.71 -12.78
CA GLU A 127 2.27 -19.41 -13.41
C GLU A 127 1.09 -19.64 -12.45
N GLN A 128 1.36 -19.90 -11.16
CA GLN A 128 0.33 -20.16 -10.15
C GLN A 128 -0.16 -18.89 -9.43
N GLU A 129 0.74 -17.96 -9.10
CA GLU A 129 0.39 -16.73 -8.39
C GLU A 129 -0.25 -15.69 -9.32
N GLN A 130 0.15 -15.66 -10.61
CA GLN A 130 -0.40 -14.77 -11.63
C GLN A 130 -0.43 -13.26 -11.27
N PRO A 131 0.65 -12.68 -10.69
CA PRO A 131 0.68 -11.24 -10.41
C PRO A 131 0.52 -10.39 -11.68
N ASP A 132 0.02 -9.17 -11.55
CA ASP A 132 0.00 -8.18 -12.63
C ASP A 132 1.37 -7.50 -12.79
N ILE A 133 2.07 -7.31 -11.67
CA ILE A 133 3.48 -6.88 -11.61
C ILE A 133 4.24 -7.80 -10.66
N MET A 134 5.33 -8.41 -11.13
CA MET A 134 6.27 -9.21 -10.33
C MET A 134 7.62 -8.50 -10.27
N CYS A 135 8.21 -8.42 -9.09
CA CYS A 135 9.45 -7.70 -8.86
C CYS A 135 10.50 -8.56 -8.17
N PHE A 136 11.76 -8.29 -8.53
CA PHE A 136 12.90 -9.10 -8.15
C PHE A 136 14.02 -8.24 -7.56
N GLN A 137 14.68 -8.77 -6.54
CA GLN A 137 15.92 -8.23 -5.98
C GLN A 137 17.02 -9.29 -6.00
N GLU A 138 18.28 -8.84 -6.00
CA GLU A 138 19.47 -9.68 -6.15
C GLU A 138 19.42 -10.59 -7.38
N LEU A 139 19.27 -10.01 -8.57
CA LEU A 139 19.36 -10.76 -9.83
C LEU A 139 20.72 -11.48 -9.97
N LYS A 140 21.80 -10.88 -9.45
CA LYS A 140 23.19 -11.37 -9.53
C LYS A 140 23.60 -11.79 -10.94
N CYS A 141 23.12 -11.04 -11.92
CA CYS A 141 23.32 -11.30 -13.33
C CYS A 141 23.26 -9.98 -14.11
N ASP A 142 24.22 -9.76 -14.99
CA ASP A 142 24.26 -8.59 -15.86
C ASP A 142 23.02 -8.63 -16.78
N LYS A 143 22.35 -7.49 -16.98
CA LYS A 143 21.06 -7.41 -17.69
C LYS A 143 21.07 -8.10 -19.07
N ASP A 144 22.17 -7.99 -19.80
CA ASP A 144 22.34 -8.53 -21.16
C ASP A 144 22.65 -10.05 -21.18
N LYS A 145 22.82 -10.66 -19.99
CA LYS A 145 23.10 -12.10 -19.76
C LYS A 145 21.96 -12.82 -19.03
N ILE A 146 20.82 -12.15 -18.85
CA ILE A 146 19.60 -12.73 -18.30
C ILE A 146 18.99 -13.70 -19.33
N PRO A 147 18.69 -14.97 -18.95
CA PRO A 147 18.02 -15.91 -19.84
C PRO A 147 16.66 -15.39 -20.30
N SER A 148 16.34 -15.53 -21.59
CA SER A 148 15.07 -15.06 -22.17
C SER A 148 13.84 -15.70 -21.53
N GLU A 149 13.95 -16.95 -21.08
CA GLU A 149 12.94 -17.68 -20.30
C GLU A 149 12.55 -17.00 -18.97
N ALA A 150 13.38 -16.09 -18.44
CA ALA A 150 13.02 -15.27 -17.28
C ALA A 150 11.93 -14.23 -17.58
N THR A 151 11.50 -14.10 -18.85
CA THR A 151 10.35 -13.30 -19.27
C THR A 151 9.23 -14.24 -19.72
N PRO A 152 8.26 -14.57 -18.84
CA PRO A 152 7.16 -15.46 -19.19
C PRO A 152 6.22 -14.83 -20.22
N THR A 153 5.56 -15.67 -21.02
CA THR A 153 4.53 -15.23 -21.97
C THR A 153 3.47 -14.36 -21.29
N GLY A 154 3.17 -13.20 -21.90
CA GLY A 154 2.19 -12.25 -21.36
C GLY A 154 2.77 -11.20 -20.41
N TYR A 155 4.07 -11.25 -20.08
CA TYR A 155 4.77 -10.19 -19.37
C TYR A 155 5.75 -9.45 -20.27
N LYS A 156 5.90 -8.14 -20.05
CA LYS A 156 7.07 -7.35 -20.46
C LYS A 156 8.06 -7.31 -19.32
N SER A 157 9.36 -7.25 -19.63
CA SER A 157 10.44 -7.29 -18.64
C SER A 157 11.34 -6.06 -18.69
N PHE A 158 11.70 -5.55 -17.53
CA PHE A 158 12.67 -4.48 -17.34
C PHE A 158 13.72 -4.96 -16.34
N TRP A 159 14.99 -4.91 -16.72
CA TRP A 159 16.11 -5.46 -15.96
C TRP A 159 17.18 -4.41 -15.72
N LEU A 160 17.67 -4.34 -14.49
CA LEU A 160 18.75 -3.46 -14.09
C LEU A 160 19.84 -4.27 -13.38
N SER A 161 21.08 -4.04 -13.77
CA SER A 161 22.30 -4.54 -13.11
C SER A 161 23.25 -3.37 -12.89
N GLY A 162 24.03 -3.40 -11.81
CA GLY A 162 25.07 -2.41 -11.56
C GLY A 162 26.36 -2.68 -12.34
N ASP A 163 27.37 -1.82 -12.12
CA ASP A 163 28.68 -1.89 -12.76
C ASP A 163 29.51 -3.11 -12.31
N THR A 164 29.25 -3.62 -11.10
CA THR A 164 29.92 -4.81 -10.56
C THR A 164 29.20 -6.06 -11.05
N ALA A 165 29.84 -6.81 -11.96
CA ALA A 165 29.27 -8.01 -12.56
C ALA A 165 28.86 -9.05 -11.50
N GLY A 166 27.66 -9.60 -11.63
CA GLY A 166 27.11 -10.58 -10.67
C GLY A 166 26.72 -10.04 -9.29
N TYR A 167 26.80 -8.72 -9.05
CA TYR A 167 26.36 -8.08 -7.81
C TYR A 167 25.01 -7.38 -7.96
N SER A 168 24.21 -7.36 -6.88
CA SER A 168 22.95 -6.59 -6.82
C SER A 168 21.99 -6.94 -7.99
N GLY A 169 21.35 -5.93 -8.55
CA GLY A 169 20.42 -5.99 -9.67
C GLY A 169 18.97 -6.18 -9.24
N VAL A 170 18.07 -5.48 -9.92
CA VAL A 170 16.61 -5.55 -9.70
C VAL A 170 15.88 -5.76 -11.02
N GLY A 171 14.72 -6.40 -10.96
CA GLY A 171 13.91 -6.72 -12.13
C GLY A 171 12.44 -6.42 -11.90
N LEU A 172 11.73 -6.07 -12.98
CA LEU A 172 10.29 -5.85 -12.99
C LEU A 172 9.69 -6.56 -14.21
N LEU A 173 8.77 -7.49 -13.97
CA LEU A 173 7.88 -8.07 -14.96
C LEU A 173 6.50 -7.43 -14.80
N THR A 174 5.84 -7.08 -15.91
CA THR A 174 4.49 -6.50 -15.87
C THR A 174 3.61 -7.01 -17.01
N LYS A 175 2.34 -7.29 -16.72
CA LYS A 175 1.27 -7.54 -17.71
C LYS A 175 0.67 -6.25 -18.27
N ILE A 176 0.88 -5.13 -17.56
CA ILE A 176 0.32 -3.81 -17.86
C ILE A 176 1.44 -2.95 -18.44
N ASP A 177 1.16 -2.25 -19.54
CA ASP A 177 2.13 -1.33 -20.13
C ASP A 177 2.35 -0.10 -19.25
N PRO A 178 3.58 0.17 -18.78
CA PRO A 178 3.90 1.42 -18.12
C PRO A 178 3.98 2.57 -19.14
N ILE A 179 3.66 3.78 -18.69
CA ILE A 179 3.79 5.03 -19.44
C ILE A 179 5.28 5.37 -19.64
N ASP A 180 6.09 5.16 -18.61
CA ASP A 180 7.53 5.41 -18.58
C ASP A 180 8.21 4.44 -17.61
N VAL A 181 9.50 4.13 -17.83
CA VAL A 181 10.31 3.31 -16.93
C VAL A 181 11.69 3.92 -16.74
N LYS A 182 12.00 4.27 -15.49
CA LYS A 182 13.26 4.88 -15.08
C LYS A 182 14.13 3.87 -14.33
N PHE A 183 15.42 3.93 -14.61
CA PHE A 183 16.45 3.13 -13.98
C PHE A 183 17.29 4.04 -13.09
N GLY A 184 17.35 3.72 -11.80
CA GLY A 184 17.95 4.59 -10.79
C GLY A 184 17.06 5.75 -10.31
N ILE A 185 17.62 6.56 -9.42
CA ILE A 185 17.00 7.75 -8.82
C ILE A 185 17.53 9.07 -9.40
N GLY A 186 18.49 9.03 -10.33
CA GLY A 186 19.08 10.20 -10.98
C GLY A 186 20.33 10.74 -10.28
N ILE A 187 21.00 9.91 -9.47
CA ILE A 187 22.19 10.25 -8.71
C ILE A 187 23.24 9.17 -8.98
N ALA A 188 24.29 9.52 -9.73
CA ALA A 188 25.24 8.55 -10.29
C ALA A 188 25.90 7.62 -9.26
N GLU A 189 26.16 8.11 -8.04
CA GLU A 189 26.76 7.36 -6.93
C GLU A 189 25.81 6.35 -6.25
N HIS A 190 24.51 6.46 -6.52
CA HIS A 190 23.48 5.52 -6.05
C HIS A 190 22.97 4.60 -7.18
N ASP A 191 23.09 5.02 -8.43
CA ASP A 191 22.57 4.32 -9.60
C ASP A 191 23.53 3.24 -10.15
N ASN A 192 24.84 3.38 -9.87
CA ASN A 192 25.91 2.44 -10.25
C ASN A 192 25.76 1.01 -9.69
N GLU A 193 25.04 0.81 -8.58
CA GLU A 193 24.78 -0.51 -8.00
C GLU A 193 23.47 -1.15 -8.51
N GLY A 194 22.76 -0.51 -9.45
CA GLY A 194 21.61 -1.10 -10.14
C GLY A 194 20.44 -1.45 -9.21
N ARG A 195 20.11 -0.54 -8.27
CA ARG A 195 19.25 -0.82 -7.11
C ARG A 195 17.79 -0.48 -7.25
N VAL A 196 17.39 0.37 -8.21
CA VAL A 196 16.03 0.94 -8.27
C VAL A 196 15.49 0.92 -9.69
N ILE A 197 14.26 0.42 -9.89
CA ILE A 197 13.46 0.66 -11.09
C ILE A 197 12.15 1.32 -10.66
N THR A 198 11.79 2.40 -11.35
CA THR A 198 10.51 3.11 -11.18
C THR A 198 9.72 3.03 -12.48
N ALA A 199 8.56 2.39 -12.46
CA ALA A 199 7.61 2.35 -13.57
C ALA A 199 6.44 3.30 -13.30
N GLU A 200 6.13 4.18 -14.24
CA GLU A 200 4.96 5.06 -14.19
C GLU A 200 3.74 4.38 -14.80
N TYR A 201 2.61 4.36 -14.09
CA TYR A 201 1.30 3.97 -14.61
C TYR A 201 0.32 5.15 -14.54
N ASP A 202 -0.86 5.01 -15.13
CA ASP A 202 -1.90 6.06 -15.15
C ASP A 202 -2.24 6.58 -13.73
N LYS A 203 -2.49 5.65 -12.78
CA LYS A 203 -2.94 5.99 -11.42
C LYS A 203 -1.85 5.96 -10.33
N PHE A 204 -0.67 5.41 -10.59
CA PHE A 204 0.38 5.27 -9.58
C PHE A 204 1.79 5.17 -10.20
N TYR A 205 2.80 5.48 -9.39
CA TYR A 205 4.17 5.04 -9.60
C TYR A 205 4.38 3.70 -8.90
N PHE A 206 5.06 2.76 -9.56
CA PHE A 206 5.51 1.51 -8.95
C PHE A 206 7.04 1.49 -8.87
N ILE A 207 7.59 1.25 -7.68
CA ILE A 207 9.02 1.26 -7.42
C ILE A 207 9.44 -0.11 -6.88
N VAL A 208 10.43 -0.74 -7.52
CA VAL A 208 11.17 -1.85 -6.92
C VAL A 208 12.55 -1.37 -6.50
N SER A 209 12.95 -1.68 -5.26
CA SER A 209 14.28 -1.35 -4.74
C SER A 209 14.97 -2.54 -4.08
N TYR A 210 16.30 -2.55 -4.13
CA TYR A 210 17.17 -3.33 -3.26
C TYR A 210 18.06 -2.38 -2.44
N ILE A 211 17.64 -2.06 -1.22
CA ILE A 211 18.31 -1.04 -0.39
C ILE A 211 19.69 -1.54 0.08
N PRO A 212 20.75 -0.71 0.10
CA PRO A 212 22.08 -1.13 0.54
C PRO A 212 22.08 -1.77 1.93
N ASN A 213 22.63 -2.98 2.07
CA ASN A 213 22.88 -3.59 3.37
C ASN A 213 24.12 -2.93 4.03
N SER A 214 24.02 -2.56 5.31
CA SER A 214 25.10 -1.90 6.07
C SER A 214 26.36 -2.77 6.26
N GLY A 215 26.26 -4.07 5.99
CA GLY A 215 27.38 -5.00 5.99
C GLY A 215 27.84 -5.45 7.37
N ARG A 216 28.75 -6.43 7.40
CA ARG A 216 29.40 -6.88 8.64
C ARG A 216 30.15 -5.72 9.28
N LYS A 217 30.01 -5.55 10.60
CA LYS A 217 30.57 -4.42 11.37
C LYS A 217 30.08 -3.03 10.91
N LEU A 218 28.94 -2.96 10.20
CA LEU A 218 28.29 -1.71 9.78
C LEU A 218 29.13 -0.82 8.85
N VAL A 219 30.06 -1.42 8.09
CA VAL A 219 31.02 -0.71 7.21
C VAL A 219 30.39 0.10 6.07
N ARG A 220 29.11 -0.13 5.74
CA ARG A 220 28.34 0.64 4.75
C ARG A 220 27.18 1.44 5.36
N LEU A 221 27.10 1.56 6.69
CA LEU A 221 25.99 2.24 7.34
C LEU A 221 25.87 3.70 6.89
N GLU A 222 26.97 4.46 6.90
CA GLU A 222 27.02 5.86 6.45
C GLU A 222 26.47 6.04 5.03
N TYR A 223 27.00 5.29 4.06
CA TYR A 223 26.48 5.25 2.67
C TYR A 223 24.99 4.86 2.59
N ARG A 224 24.53 3.93 3.43
CA ARG A 224 23.10 3.56 3.49
C ARG A 224 22.24 4.73 3.97
N GLN A 225 22.71 5.55 4.90
CA GLN A 225 21.98 6.72 5.37
C GLN A 225 21.87 7.80 4.28
N GLU A 226 22.97 8.07 3.56
CA GLU A 226 23.00 8.96 2.39
C GLU A 226 22.01 8.49 1.31
N PHE A 227 22.08 7.20 0.94
CA PHE A 227 21.15 6.58 0.00
C PHE A 227 19.70 6.70 0.47
N ASN A 228 19.41 6.44 1.75
CA ASN A 228 18.05 6.53 2.30
C ASN A 228 17.51 7.96 2.29
N GLU A 229 18.34 8.97 2.53
CA GLU A 229 17.95 10.37 2.43
C GLU A 229 17.66 10.78 0.97
N ALA A 230 18.55 10.42 0.05
CA ALA A 230 18.34 10.64 -1.38
C ALA A 230 17.06 9.95 -1.89
N PHE A 231 16.85 8.69 -1.49
CA PHE A 231 15.67 7.90 -1.85
C PHE A 231 14.38 8.47 -1.24
N ARG A 232 14.39 8.90 0.04
CA ARG A 232 13.25 9.57 0.70
C ARG A 232 12.81 10.82 -0.08
N ASN A 233 13.76 11.65 -0.50
CA ASN A 233 13.47 12.84 -1.30
C ASN A 233 12.90 12.45 -2.67
N TYR A 234 13.47 11.45 -3.33
CA TYR A 234 13.00 10.94 -4.63
C TYR A 234 11.54 10.45 -4.59
N ILE A 235 11.18 9.56 -3.65
CA ILE A 235 9.81 9.03 -3.56
C ILE A 235 8.79 10.11 -3.17
N LYS A 236 9.20 11.12 -2.40
CA LYS A 236 8.35 12.26 -2.01
C LYS A 236 8.01 13.15 -3.21
N GLU A 237 8.96 13.41 -4.11
CA GLU A 237 8.68 14.16 -5.35
C GLU A 237 7.82 13.37 -6.37
N LEU A 238 7.85 12.04 -6.31
CA LEU A 238 6.91 11.19 -7.07
C LEU A 238 5.51 11.22 -6.46
N ASP A 239 5.39 11.08 -5.13
CA ASP A 239 4.10 11.04 -4.46
C ASP A 239 3.29 12.34 -4.64
N LYS A 240 3.96 13.50 -4.70
CA LYS A 240 3.29 14.77 -5.05
C LYS A 240 2.48 14.70 -6.36
N LYS A 241 2.86 13.84 -7.31
CA LYS A 241 2.24 13.73 -8.64
C LYS A 241 1.19 12.61 -8.70
N LYS A 242 1.54 11.41 -8.25
CA LYS A 242 0.68 10.22 -8.24
C LYS A 242 1.03 9.36 -7.02
N PRO A 243 0.08 8.62 -6.42
CA PRO A 243 0.36 7.64 -5.40
C PRO A 243 1.51 6.70 -5.78
N VAL A 244 2.33 6.32 -4.82
CA VAL A 244 3.48 5.44 -4.97
C VAL A 244 3.17 4.10 -4.30
N ILE A 245 3.51 3.01 -5.00
CA ILE A 245 3.62 1.66 -4.46
C ILE A 245 5.10 1.29 -4.54
N TRP A 246 5.76 1.20 -3.40
CA TRP A 246 7.19 0.88 -3.28
C TRP A 246 7.35 -0.51 -2.67
N CYS A 247 8.17 -1.36 -3.28
CA CYS A 247 8.42 -2.72 -2.82
C CYS A 247 9.89 -3.14 -2.90
N GLY A 248 10.19 -4.24 -2.21
CA GLY A 248 11.46 -4.95 -2.30
C GLY A 248 12.09 -5.23 -0.95
N ASP A 249 13.30 -5.75 -0.99
CA ASP A 249 14.14 -5.93 0.19
C ASP A 249 14.76 -4.59 0.61
N LEU A 250 14.28 -4.10 1.76
CA LEU A 250 14.68 -2.83 2.34
C LEU A 250 15.84 -2.99 3.34
N ASN A 251 16.30 -4.22 3.57
CA ASN A 251 17.39 -4.54 4.49
C ASN A 251 17.22 -3.88 5.87
N VAL A 252 16.00 -3.86 6.41
CA VAL A 252 15.67 -3.40 7.77
C VAL A 252 14.45 -4.12 8.33
N SER A 253 14.49 -4.52 9.60
CA SER A 253 13.33 -4.92 10.39
C SER A 253 12.93 -3.76 11.31
N HIS A 254 11.79 -3.11 11.05
CA HIS A 254 11.45 -1.83 11.66
C HIS A 254 11.20 -1.94 13.18
N GLN A 255 10.31 -2.84 13.58
CA GLN A 255 9.89 -3.02 14.96
C GLN A 255 10.57 -4.23 15.61
N SER A 256 10.63 -4.28 16.94
CA SER A 256 11.19 -5.45 17.65
C SER A 256 10.44 -6.77 17.44
N MET A 257 9.24 -6.72 16.87
CA MET A 257 8.43 -7.88 16.49
C MET A 257 8.58 -8.28 15.01
N ASP A 258 9.33 -7.50 14.22
CA ASP A 258 9.70 -7.83 12.84
C ASP A 258 10.91 -8.80 12.79
N LEU A 259 11.41 -9.25 13.93
CA LEU A 259 12.62 -10.06 14.04
C LEU A 259 12.57 -10.97 15.28
N ALA A 260 13.03 -12.22 15.14
CA ALA A 260 12.86 -13.24 16.19
C ALA A 260 13.66 -13.01 17.48
N ASN A 261 14.85 -12.39 17.40
CA ASN A 261 15.76 -12.18 18.54
C ASN A 261 16.25 -10.72 18.66
N PRO A 262 15.37 -9.73 18.96
CA PRO A 262 15.70 -8.30 18.85
C PRO A 262 16.77 -7.86 19.85
N LYS A 263 16.73 -8.38 21.08
CA LYS A 263 17.66 -7.99 22.16
C LYS A 263 19.13 -8.27 21.84
N SER A 264 19.42 -9.27 21.00
CA SER A 264 20.78 -9.64 20.61
C SER A 264 21.25 -9.01 19.30
N ASN A 265 20.37 -8.32 18.56
CA ASN A 265 20.64 -7.87 17.19
C ASN A 265 20.66 -6.34 17.01
N THR A 266 20.57 -5.56 18.08
CA THR A 266 20.55 -4.07 18.02
C THR A 266 21.82 -3.42 17.46
N LYS A 267 22.86 -4.21 17.16
CA LYS A 267 24.11 -3.80 16.50
C LYS A 267 24.40 -4.61 15.22
N THR A 268 23.41 -5.34 14.73
CA THR A 268 23.49 -6.12 13.49
C THR A 268 22.86 -5.30 12.36
N ALA A 269 23.46 -5.32 11.17
CA ALA A 269 22.88 -4.72 9.98
C ALA A 269 21.46 -5.27 9.72
N GLY A 270 20.54 -4.39 9.37
CA GLY A 270 19.11 -4.64 9.29
C GLY A 270 18.32 -4.49 10.59
N PHE A 271 18.96 -4.14 11.72
CA PHE A 271 18.26 -3.89 12.99
C PHE A 271 18.97 -2.87 13.90
N THR A 272 19.84 -2.00 13.37
CA THR A 272 20.39 -0.90 14.18
C THR A 272 19.33 0.15 14.49
N GLN A 273 19.64 1.09 15.39
CA GLN A 273 18.72 2.18 15.71
C GLN A 273 18.60 3.15 14.54
N GLU A 274 19.72 3.46 13.89
CA GLU A 274 19.85 4.34 12.74
C GLU A 274 19.04 3.84 11.54
N GLU A 275 19.18 2.57 11.18
CA GLU A 275 18.44 1.96 10.04
C GLU A 275 16.92 2.00 10.26
N ARG A 276 16.48 1.81 11.50
CA ARG A 276 15.07 1.83 11.90
C ARG A 276 14.52 3.26 11.94
N ASP A 277 15.30 4.22 12.43
CA ASP A 277 14.90 5.63 12.48
C ASP A 277 14.83 6.24 11.07
N ASP A 278 15.75 5.88 10.17
CA ASP A 278 15.70 6.33 8.78
C ASP A 278 14.49 5.76 8.02
N PHE A 279 14.12 4.50 8.29
CA PHE A 279 12.88 3.92 7.77
C PHE A 279 11.64 4.58 8.36
N ALA A 280 11.63 4.88 9.67
CA ALA A 280 10.53 5.61 10.31
C ALA A 280 10.36 7.04 9.74
N LYS A 281 11.47 7.74 9.41
CA LYS A 281 11.42 9.04 8.70
C LYS A 281 10.72 8.92 7.35
N ILE A 282 10.93 7.83 6.60
CA ILE A 282 10.23 7.62 5.32
C ILE A 282 8.74 7.42 5.55
N LEU A 283 8.33 6.58 6.51
CA LEU A 283 6.91 6.37 6.82
C LEU A 283 6.21 7.68 7.24
N ALA A 284 6.90 8.54 7.98
CA ALA A 284 6.39 9.85 8.40
C ALA A 284 6.08 10.82 7.24
N GLU A 285 6.59 10.58 6.03
CA GLU A 285 6.32 11.39 4.82
C GLU A 285 4.97 11.05 4.14
N GLY A 286 4.03 10.42 4.86
CA GLY A 286 2.69 10.07 4.37
C GLY A 286 2.57 8.64 3.81
N PHE A 287 3.50 7.76 4.16
CA PHE A 287 3.59 6.38 3.69
C PHE A 287 3.20 5.35 4.75
N ILE A 288 2.64 4.23 4.30
CA ILE A 288 2.13 3.15 5.13
C ILE A 288 2.88 1.85 4.84
N ASP A 289 3.43 1.23 5.90
CA ASP A 289 3.82 -0.18 5.90
C ASP A 289 2.54 -1.03 5.82
N SER A 290 2.20 -1.47 4.61
CA SER A 290 0.90 -2.09 4.33
C SER A 290 0.66 -3.38 5.12
N PHE A 291 1.72 -4.13 5.45
CA PHE A 291 1.61 -5.31 6.32
C PHE A 291 1.25 -4.89 7.74
N ARG A 292 1.99 -3.96 8.35
CA ARG A 292 1.73 -3.51 9.73
C ARG A 292 0.42 -2.73 9.88
N TYR A 293 -0.08 -2.12 8.81
CA TYR A 293 -1.41 -1.49 8.82
C TYR A 293 -2.55 -2.52 8.98
N LEU A 294 -2.45 -3.67 8.29
CA LEU A 294 -3.45 -4.73 8.36
C LEU A 294 -3.25 -5.70 9.54
N TYR A 295 -1.99 -5.84 9.98
CA TYR A 295 -1.52 -6.81 10.97
C TYR A 295 -0.59 -6.13 12.00
N PRO A 296 -1.10 -5.15 12.79
CA PRO A 296 -0.26 -4.34 13.68
C PRO A 296 0.45 -5.17 14.75
N ASP A 297 -0.23 -6.16 15.33
CA ASP A 297 0.26 -6.98 16.44
C ASP A 297 0.79 -8.38 16.02
N GLU A 298 0.77 -8.72 14.72
CA GLU A 298 1.15 -10.06 14.26
C GLU A 298 2.66 -10.30 14.39
N ARG A 299 3.03 -11.33 15.17
CA ARG A 299 4.40 -11.76 15.40
C ARG A 299 4.75 -12.93 14.50
N ASP A 300 6.05 -13.20 14.38
CA ASP A 300 6.58 -14.37 13.67
C ASP A 300 6.32 -14.40 12.15
N ALA A 301 5.84 -13.28 11.59
CA ALA A 301 5.60 -13.03 10.17
C ALA A 301 6.85 -12.51 9.43
N TYR A 302 7.89 -13.32 9.39
CA TYR A 302 9.16 -12.99 8.72
C TYR A 302 9.11 -13.20 7.20
N THR A 303 10.08 -12.62 6.49
CA THR A 303 10.26 -12.77 5.04
C THR A 303 11.63 -13.32 4.64
N TYR A 304 12.63 -13.18 5.52
CA TYR A 304 14.00 -13.68 5.37
C TYR A 304 14.38 -14.66 6.49
N TRP A 305 15.10 -15.73 6.14
CA TRP A 305 15.72 -16.65 7.08
C TRP A 305 17.10 -17.11 6.58
N SER A 306 18.14 -16.89 7.38
CA SER A 306 19.47 -17.43 7.09
C SER A 306 19.45 -18.95 6.93
N TYR A 307 20.18 -19.48 5.94
CA TYR A 307 20.42 -20.93 5.80
C TYR A 307 21.07 -21.56 7.04
N PHE A 308 21.76 -20.78 7.89
CA PHE A 308 22.46 -21.28 9.07
C PHE A 308 21.51 -21.95 10.08
N ARG A 309 21.83 -23.22 10.41
CA ARG A 309 21.07 -24.04 11.37
C ARG A 309 19.56 -24.07 11.06
N THR A 310 19.19 -24.23 9.78
CA THR A 310 17.79 -24.40 9.33
C THR A 310 16.83 -23.37 9.92
N ALA A 311 17.23 -22.09 9.93
CA ALA A 311 16.51 -21.04 10.65
C ALA A 311 15.03 -20.91 10.21
N ARG A 312 14.75 -21.16 8.91
CA ARG A 312 13.39 -21.18 8.34
C ARG A 312 12.49 -22.23 8.99
N ASN A 313 12.97 -23.46 9.18
CA ASN A 313 12.22 -24.54 9.85
C ASN A 313 11.92 -24.23 11.32
N ARG A 314 12.76 -23.42 11.97
CA ARG A 314 12.59 -22.98 13.36
C ARG A 314 11.92 -21.60 13.47
N ASN A 315 11.49 -21.05 12.35
CA ASN A 315 11.00 -19.69 12.14
C ASN A 315 11.84 -18.58 12.83
N ILE A 316 13.16 -18.71 12.83
CA ILE A 316 14.07 -17.67 13.34
C ILE A 316 14.40 -16.72 12.19
N GLY A 317 13.51 -15.77 11.93
CA GLY A 317 13.56 -14.90 10.75
C GLY A 317 13.63 -13.40 11.06
N TRP A 318 13.64 -12.65 9.97
CA TRP A 318 13.62 -11.19 9.88
C TRP A 318 12.55 -10.81 8.84
N ARG A 319 11.79 -9.74 9.05
CA ARG A 319 10.98 -9.10 8.01
C ARG A 319 11.83 -7.99 7.39
N LEU A 320 12.30 -8.23 6.16
CA LEU A 320 13.17 -7.34 5.40
C LEU A 320 12.52 -6.87 4.09
N ASP A 321 11.53 -7.62 3.60
CA ASP A 321 10.80 -7.36 2.37
C ASP A 321 9.48 -6.65 2.69
N TYR A 322 9.18 -5.57 1.96
CA TYR A 322 8.02 -4.72 2.24
C TYR A 322 7.21 -4.40 0.99
N PHE A 323 5.94 -4.07 1.22
CA PHE A 323 5.16 -3.17 0.37
C PHE A 323 4.83 -1.92 1.18
N ILE A 324 5.36 -0.79 0.75
CA ILE A 324 5.09 0.55 1.29
C ILE A 324 4.20 1.26 0.29
N ILE A 325 3.05 1.78 0.76
CA ILE A 325 2.09 2.46 -0.10
C ILE A 325 1.86 3.88 0.40
N SER A 326 1.58 4.82 -0.48
CA SER A 326 1.08 6.14 -0.08
C SER A 326 -0.23 5.99 0.70
N SER A 327 -0.42 6.77 1.75
CA SER A 327 -1.64 6.75 2.59
C SER A 327 -2.95 6.87 1.80
N ARG A 328 -2.93 7.59 0.68
CA ARG A 328 -4.06 7.72 -0.27
C ARG A 328 -4.55 6.39 -0.87
N LEU A 329 -3.78 5.31 -0.78
CA LEU A 329 -4.17 3.96 -1.23
C LEU A 329 -4.70 3.06 -0.10
N GLN A 330 -4.77 3.54 1.15
CA GLN A 330 -5.16 2.73 2.31
C GLN A 330 -6.55 2.11 2.18
N GLU A 331 -7.50 2.81 1.56
CA GLU A 331 -8.87 2.32 1.41
C GLU A 331 -9.01 1.27 0.31
N ASN A 332 -8.04 1.23 -0.61
CA ASN A 332 -7.94 0.27 -1.70
C ASN A 332 -7.14 -0.98 -1.29
N LEU A 333 -6.50 -0.98 -0.11
CA LEU A 333 -5.70 -2.09 0.40
C LEU A 333 -6.58 -3.26 0.82
N CYS A 334 -6.50 -4.38 0.09
CA CYS A 334 -7.21 -5.62 0.41
C CYS A 334 -6.39 -6.48 1.37
N ASP A 335 -5.16 -6.84 0.99
CA ASP A 335 -4.29 -7.70 1.81
C ASP A 335 -2.79 -7.60 1.49
N VAL A 336 -1.97 -8.10 2.41
CA VAL A 336 -0.54 -8.35 2.23
C VAL A 336 -0.19 -9.76 2.73
N ILE A 337 0.36 -10.60 1.85
CA ILE A 337 0.58 -12.03 2.10
C ILE A 337 2.07 -12.34 2.02
N HIS A 338 2.65 -12.89 3.08
CA HIS A 338 3.98 -13.51 3.03
C HIS A 338 3.85 -14.98 2.63
N GLN A 339 4.35 -15.35 1.44
CA GLN A 339 4.30 -16.71 0.89
C GLN A 339 5.38 -17.62 1.52
N THR A 340 5.36 -17.74 2.85
CA THR A 340 6.37 -18.44 3.65
C THR A 340 6.58 -19.92 3.29
N GLY A 341 5.62 -20.54 2.58
CA GLY A 341 5.73 -21.90 2.03
C GLY A 341 6.42 -22.01 0.66
N VAL A 342 6.76 -20.90 0.00
CA VAL A 342 7.45 -20.87 -1.30
C VAL A 342 8.96 -20.77 -1.08
N TYR A 343 9.68 -21.80 -1.53
CA TYR A 343 11.15 -21.90 -1.43
C TYR A 343 11.82 -21.53 -2.75
N GLY A 344 13.15 -21.47 -2.75
CA GLY A 344 13.98 -21.10 -3.91
C GLY A 344 15.00 -20.00 -3.62
N SER A 345 14.80 -19.28 -2.50
CA SER A 345 15.66 -18.26 -1.92
C SER A 345 15.60 -18.35 -0.38
N ASP A 346 16.54 -17.69 0.31
CA ASP A 346 16.50 -17.40 1.75
C ASP A 346 15.40 -16.39 2.11
N HIS A 347 14.89 -15.64 1.13
CA HIS A 347 13.66 -14.88 1.23
C HIS A 347 12.45 -15.69 0.71
N CYS A 348 11.24 -15.37 1.19
CA CYS A 348 9.99 -15.78 0.55
C CYS A 348 9.37 -14.62 -0.26
N PRO A 349 8.57 -14.92 -1.29
CA PRO A 349 7.79 -13.90 -1.97
C PRO A 349 6.81 -13.21 -1.00
N ILE A 350 6.59 -11.92 -1.21
CA ILE A 350 5.50 -11.16 -0.62
C ILE A 350 4.53 -10.72 -1.72
N VAL A 351 3.24 -10.64 -1.40
CA VAL A 351 2.16 -10.27 -2.33
C VAL A 351 1.33 -9.14 -1.74
N LEU A 352 1.06 -8.10 -2.51
CA LEU A 352 0.14 -7.01 -2.20
C LEU A 352 -1.10 -7.13 -3.08
N LEU A 353 -2.28 -7.01 -2.47
CA LEU A 353 -3.58 -7.05 -3.13
C LEU A 353 -4.28 -5.70 -2.97
N LEU A 354 -4.60 -5.04 -4.10
CA LEU A 354 -5.36 -3.79 -4.13
C LEU A 354 -6.67 -3.94 -4.94
N SER A 355 -7.72 -3.25 -4.52
CA SER A 355 -8.96 -3.06 -5.28
C SER A 355 -8.92 -1.75 -6.07
N ARG A 356 -9.18 -1.78 -7.38
CA ARG A 356 -9.51 -0.56 -8.13
C ARG A 356 -10.93 -0.10 -7.76
N ASP A 357 -11.14 1.21 -7.72
CA ASP A 357 -12.48 1.78 -7.72
C ASP A 357 -13.11 1.59 -9.12
N CYS A 358 -14.41 1.25 -9.18
CA CYS A 358 -15.16 0.94 -10.41
C CYS A 358 -14.40 0.02 -11.41
N PRO A 359 -13.97 -1.19 -10.98
CA PRO A 359 -12.98 -2.00 -11.72
C PRO A 359 -13.45 -2.50 -13.10
N ASN A 360 -14.75 -2.47 -13.37
CA ASN A 360 -15.40 -2.85 -14.61
C ASN A 360 -16.04 -1.65 -15.35
N GLY A 361 -15.79 -0.42 -14.89
CA GLY A 361 -16.39 0.81 -15.46
C GLY A 361 -17.83 1.08 -15.02
N GLU A 362 -18.39 0.29 -14.10
CA GLU A 362 -19.70 0.52 -13.49
C GLU A 362 -19.54 1.22 -12.14
N LEU A 363 -20.41 2.20 -11.86
CA LEU A 363 -20.54 2.83 -10.56
C LEU A 363 -21.80 2.32 -9.86
N THR A 364 -21.63 1.65 -8.72
CA THR A 364 -22.76 1.17 -7.90
C THR A 364 -23.37 2.31 -7.09
N ARG A 365 -24.64 2.16 -6.69
CA ARG A 365 -25.36 3.10 -5.81
C ARG A 365 -24.57 3.49 -4.56
N ASP A 366 -24.06 2.50 -3.83
CA ASP A 366 -23.30 2.73 -2.60
C ASP A 366 -22.01 3.52 -2.90
N SER A 367 -21.32 3.18 -4.00
CA SER A 367 -20.12 3.90 -4.44
C SER A 367 -20.44 5.35 -4.82
N PHE A 368 -21.56 5.61 -5.51
CA PHE A 368 -22.01 6.95 -5.86
C PHE A 368 -22.32 7.79 -4.61
N ILE A 369 -23.05 7.24 -3.64
CA ILE A 369 -23.34 7.90 -2.35
C ILE A 369 -22.05 8.25 -1.60
N GLN A 370 -21.06 7.35 -1.57
CA GLN A 370 -19.79 7.61 -0.90
C GLN A 370 -18.99 8.73 -1.59
N ILE A 371 -18.92 8.75 -2.92
CA ILE A 371 -18.29 9.84 -3.68
C ILE A 371 -19.00 11.17 -3.39
N TYR A 372 -20.33 11.19 -3.44
CA TYR A 372 -21.10 12.41 -3.24
C TYR A 372 -20.96 12.99 -1.82
N LYS A 373 -20.90 12.13 -0.79
CA LYS A 373 -20.62 12.53 0.60
C LYS A 373 -19.26 13.22 0.80
N GLN A 374 -18.27 12.96 -0.06
CA GLN A 374 -16.98 13.65 0.00
C GLN A 374 -17.09 15.11 -0.44
N PHE A 375 -17.98 15.42 -1.39
CA PHE A 375 -18.23 16.79 -1.85
C PHE A 375 -19.22 17.55 -0.95
N PHE A 376 -20.20 16.86 -0.38
CA PHE A 376 -21.26 17.44 0.45
C PHE A 376 -21.31 16.82 1.87
N PRO A 377 -20.24 16.97 2.69
CA PRO A 377 -20.10 16.23 3.96
C PRO A 377 -21.07 16.64 5.07
N LYS A 378 -21.79 17.76 4.92
CA LYS A 378 -22.77 18.25 5.90
C LYS A 378 -24.22 17.81 5.63
N GLY A 379 -24.57 17.53 4.37
CA GLY A 379 -25.95 17.25 3.97
C GLY A 379 -26.33 15.78 4.12
N ARG A 380 -27.64 15.49 4.19
CA ARG A 380 -28.15 14.11 4.10
C ARG A 380 -28.13 13.60 2.66
N ALA A 381 -26.92 13.35 2.17
CA ALA A 381 -26.65 12.97 0.80
C ALA A 381 -27.45 11.74 0.33
N GLU A 382 -27.78 10.77 1.21
CA GLU A 382 -28.41 9.50 0.83
C GLU A 382 -29.70 9.67 0.03
N ASN A 383 -30.64 10.47 0.54
CA ASN A 383 -31.93 10.71 -0.13
C ASN A 383 -31.72 11.43 -1.46
N PHE A 384 -30.92 12.50 -1.51
CA PHE A 384 -30.68 13.23 -2.75
C PHE A 384 -29.93 12.38 -3.80
N CYS A 385 -28.91 11.63 -3.37
CA CYS A 385 -28.15 10.71 -4.22
C CYS A 385 -29.02 9.63 -4.85
N GLU A 386 -30.01 9.10 -4.14
CA GLU A 386 -30.94 8.11 -4.68
C GLU A 386 -31.68 8.63 -5.91
N HIS A 387 -32.18 9.87 -5.86
CA HIS A 387 -32.91 10.50 -6.95
C HIS A 387 -31.99 10.84 -8.13
N VAL A 388 -30.78 11.35 -7.86
CA VAL A 388 -29.77 11.61 -8.89
C VAL A 388 -29.29 10.31 -9.55
N PHE A 389 -29.08 9.26 -8.77
CA PHE A 389 -28.67 7.95 -9.26
C PHE A 389 -29.75 7.36 -10.18
N ARG A 390 -31.02 7.39 -9.77
CA ARG A 390 -32.16 6.97 -10.61
C ARG A 390 -32.29 7.76 -11.91
N ALA A 391 -31.99 9.07 -11.90
CA ALA A 391 -32.04 9.88 -13.11
C ALA A 391 -30.94 9.53 -14.13
N PHE A 392 -29.82 8.97 -13.66
CA PHE A 392 -28.68 8.55 -14.47
C PHE A 392 -28.70 7.06 -14.86
N ASP A 393 -29.19 6.17 -13.99
CA ASP A 393 -29.45 4.74 -14.25
C ASP A 393 -30.70 4.62 -15.16
N THR A 394 -30.49 4.81 -16.47
CA THR A 394 -31.54 4.91 -17.48
C THR A 394 -32.12 3.56 -17.88
N ASP A 395 -31.33 2.49 -17.77
CA ASP A 395 -31.78 1.12 -18.05
C ASP A 395 -32.34 0.40 -16.81
N LYS A 396 -32.30 1.04 -15.64
CA LYS A 396 -32.74 0.51 -14.33
C LYS A 396 -31.95 -0.74 -13.91
N SER A 397 -30.67 -0.84 -14.29
CA SER A 397 -29.77 -1.94 -13.94
C SER A 397 -29.30 -1.91 -12.47
N GLY A 398 -29.54 -0.83 -11.73
CA GLY A 398 -29.02 -0.60 -10.38
C GLY A 398 -27.57 -0.11 -10.36
N LYS A 399 -27.06 0.33 -11.51
CA LYS A 399 -25.69 0.77 -11.75
C LYS A 399 -25.71 1.98 -12.69
N ILE A 400 -24.65 2.77 -12.68
CA ILE A 400 -24.40 3.78 -13.71
C ILE A 400 -23.23 3.30 -14.55
N ASP A 401 -23.44 3.07 -15.85
CA ASP A 401 -22.37 2.72 -16.77
C ASP A 401 -21.56 3.96 -17.24
N PHE A 402 -20.48 3.75 -18.01
CA PHE A 402 -19.65 4.85 -18.51
C PHE A 402 -20.40 5.81 -19.46
N LYS A 403 -21.37 5.32 -20.24
CA LYS A 403 -22.16 6.11 -21.17
C LYS A 403 -23.19 6.96 -20.41
N GLU A 404 -23.84 6.39 -19.40
CA GLU A 404 -24.77 7.08 -18.50
C GLU A 404 -24.04 8.14 -17.67
N PHE A 405 -22.86 7.82 -17.15
CA PHE A 405 -21.98 8.77 -16.46
C PHE A 405 -21.54 9.94 -17.38
N LEU A 406 -21.18 9.66 -18.64
CA LEU A 406 -20.88 10.71 -19.61
C LEU A 406 -22.10 11.57 -19.97
N GLN A 407 -23.29 10.98 -20.05
CA GLN A 407 -24.53 11.73 -20.26
C GLN A 407 -24.83 12.65 -19.07
N ALA A 408 -24.69 12.14 -17.85
CA ALA A 408 -24.81 12.89 -16.60
C ALA A 408 -23.87 14.10 -16.57
N ILE A 409 -22.57 13.90 -16.85
CA ILE A 409 -21.58 15.00 -16.89
C ILE A 409 -21.91 16.00 -18.01
N ASN A 410 -22.19 15.54 -19.22
CA ASN A 410 -22.45 16.44 -20.36
C ASN A 410 -23.64 17.37 -20.08
N ILE A 411 -24.71 16.84 -19.49
CA ILE A 411 -25.94 17.59 -19.21
C ILE A 411 -25.75 18.53 -18.01
N THR A 412 -25.05 18.10 -16.96
CA THR A 412 -24.78 18.94 -15.78
C THR A 412 -23.74 20.04 -16.02
N SER A 413 -22.76 19.82 -16.90
CA SER A 413 -21.65 20.76 -17.14
C SER A 413 -21.81 21.68 -18.36
N GLN A 414 -22.39 21.21 -19.47
CA GLN A 414 -22.43 21.97 -20.75
C GLN A 414 -23.80 21.95 -21.46
N GLY A 415 -24.89 21.64 -20.74
CA GLY A 415 -26.26 21.71 -21.26
C GLY A 415 -26.78 23.15 -21.43
N THR A 416 -27.62 23.36 -22.46
CA THR A 416 -28.53 24.52 -22.51
C THR A 416 -29.52 24.46 -21.33
N PRO A 417 -30.13 25.59 -20.90
CA PRO A 417 -31.08 25.60 -19.81
C PRO A 417 -32.19 24.54 -19.96
N ASP A 418 -32.76 24.40 -21.16
CA ASP A 418 -33.79 23.40 -21.46
C ASP A 418 -33.32 21.96 -21.16
N LYS A 419 -32.06 21.61 -21.45
CA LYS A 419 -31.51 20.28 -21.15
C LYS A 419 -31.25 20.09 -19.65
N LYS A 420 -30.96 21.16 -18.91
CA LYS A 420 -30.88 21.11 -17.44
C LYS A 420 -32.28 20.94 -16.82
N LEU A 421 -33.29 21.63 -17.36
CA LEU A 421 -34.69 21.47 -16.95
C LEU A 421 -35.27 20.09 -17.31
N GLU A 422 -34.91 19.53 -18.46
CA GLU A 422 -35.24 18.13 -18.83
C GLU A 422 -34.63 17.12 -17.83
N MET A 423 -33.39 17.36 -17.40
CA MET A 423 -32.75 16.53 -16.37
C MET A 423 -33.42 16.71 -15.01
N ALA A 424 -33.78 17.94 -14.64
CA ALA A 424 -34.56 18.21 -13.42
C ALA A 424 -35.91 17.49 -13.47
N PHE A 425 -36.64 17.54 -14.60
CA PHE A 425 -37.90 16.80 -14.77
C PHE A 425 -37.72 15.30 -14.49
N ARG A 426 -36.68 14.66 -15.06
CA ARG A 426 -36.37 13.23 -14.81
C ARG A 426 -35.88 12.92 -13.38
N MET A 427 -35.34 13.91 -12.66
CA MET A 427 -35.05 13.77 -11.22
C MET A 427 -36.33 13.86 -10.38
N TYR A 428 -37.34 14.59 -10.85
CA TYR A 428 -38.62 14.78 -10.14
C TYR A 428 -39.62 13.66 -10.40
N ASP A 429 -39.79 13.22 -11.65
CA ASP A 429 -40.54 12.00 -12.03
C ASP A 429 -39.89 10.78 -11.34
N CYS A 430 -40.51 10.28 -10.27
CA CYS A 430 -39.91 9.26 -9.41
C CYS A 430 -40.25 7.84 -9.83
N ASN A 431 -41.42 7.65 -10.41
CA ASN A 431 -41.90 6.35 -10.85
C ASN A 431 -41.51 6.04 -12.31
N GLY A 432 -41.26 7.08 -13.12
CA GLY A 432 -40.88 7.02 -14.53
C GLY A 432 -42.05 6.99 -15.50
N ASP A 433 -43.21 7.57 -15.15
CA ASP A 433 -44.42 7.59 -15.97
C ASP A 433 -44.47 8.75 -16.99
N GLY A 434 -43.54 9.71 -16.90
CA GLY A 434 -43.48 10.87 -17.77
C GLY A 434 -44.30 12.07 -17.28
N SER A 435 -44.78 12.04 -16.04
CA SER A 435 -45.39 13.16 -15.31
C SER A 435 -44.72 13.32 -13.93
N ILE A 436 -45.08 14.37 -13.19
CA ILE A 436 -44.68 14.56 -11.79
C ILE A 436 -45.95 14.71 -10.95
N ASP A 437 -46.15 13.85 -9.95
CA ASP A 437 -47.24 14.00 -8.98
C ASP A 437 -46.84 14.87 -7.76
N GLU A 438 -47.82 15.36 -6.99
CA GLU A 438 -47.59 16.25 -5.84
C GLU A 438 -46.64 15.62 -4.77
N ASN A 439 -46.72 14.31 -4.56
CA ASN A 439 -45.84 13.58 -3.64
C ASN A 439 -44.41 13.48 -4.18
N GLU A 440 -44.25 13.33 -5.49
CA GLU A 440 -42.93 13.31 -6.15
C GLU A 440 -42.26 14.68 -6.07
N MET A 441 -43.01 15.75 -6.34
CA MET A 441 -42.59 17.13 -6.11
C MET A 441 -42.15 17.37 -4.66
N ARG A 442 -42.97 16.94 -3.68
CA ARG A 442 -42.65 17.03 -2.25
C ARG A 442 -41.39 16.24 -1.87
N ARG A 443 -41.17 15.04 -2.43
CA ARG A 443 -39.98 14.20 -2.15
C ARG A 443 -38.69 14.91 -2.54
N ILE A 444 -38.61 15.47 -3.75
CA ILE A 444 -37.40 16.17 -4.20
C ILE A 444 -37.18 17.46 -3.44
N ILE A 445 -38.21 18.31 -3.29
CA ILE A 445 -38.06 19.57 -2.55
C ILE A 445 -37.60 19.28 -1.10
N SER A 446 -38.16 18.26 -0.44
CA SER A 446 -37.69 17.82 0.88
C SER A 446 -36.22 17.38 0.86
N ALA A 447 -35.80 16.57 -0.12
CA ALA A 447 -34.42 16.11 -0.26
C ALA A 447 -33.42 17.25 -0.53
N ILE A 448 -33.82 18.28 -1.28
CA ILE A 448 -33.01 19.49 -1.52
C ILE A 448 -32.87 20.31 -0.21
N TYR A 449 -33.93 20.46 0.57
CA TYR A 449 -33.85 21.14 1.88
C TYR A 449 -33.02 20.35 2.91
N GLU A 450 -33.07 19.01 2.88
CA GLU A 450 -32.16 18.13 3.67
C GLU A 450 -30.69 18.17 3.20
N LEU A 451 -30.42 18.61 1.98
CA LEU A 451 -29.07 18.76 1.43
C LEU A 451 -28.44 20.12 1.78
N ILE A 452 -29.23 21.20 1.76
CA ILE A 452 -28.75 22.59 1.90
C ILE A 452 -28.70 23.08 3.36
N GLY A 453 -29.41 22.43 4.29
CA GLY A 453 -29.55 22.90 5.68
C GLY A 453 -28.41 22.53 6.65
N ASP A 454 -27.82 23.53 7.33
CA ASP A 454 -27.08 23.35 8.59
C ASP A 454 -28.04 23.02 9.78
N GLU A 455 -27.51 22.45 10.88
CA GLU A 455 -28.23 21.73 11.95
C GLU A 455 -29.20 22.52 12.87
N ILE A 456 -30.17 23.29 12.35
CA ILE A 456 -31.17 23.99 13.19
C ILE A 456 -32.62 23.68 12.79
N ASP A 457 -33.43 23.44 13.83
CA ASP A 457 -34.84 23.02 13.93
C ASP A 457 -35.57 22.40 12.72
N LYS A 458 -35.72 21.07 12.78
CA LYS A 458 -36.27 20.24 11.69
C LYS A 458 -37.76 20.43 11.42
N LYS A 459 -38.57 20.84 12.41
CA LYS A 459 -40.04 20.79 12.28
C LYS A 459 -40.62 21.95 11.47
N GLU A 460 -40.10 23.15 11.64
CA GLU A 460 -40.66 24.34 10.98
C GLU A 460 -40.31 24.34 9.49
N ARG A 461 -39.04 24.05 9.13
CA ARG A 461 -38.62 23.94 7.72
C ARG A 461 -39.26 22.80 6.95
N GLN A 462 -39.67 21.71 7.61
CA GLN A 462 -40.32 20.60 6.93
C GLN A 462 -41.75 20.98 6.50
N VAL A 463 -42.47 21.76 7.33
CA VAL A 463 -43.74 22.38 6.95
C VAL A 463 -43.53 23.43 5.85
N GLU A 464 -42.51 24.29 5.99
CA GLU A 464 -42.18 25.32 4.99
C GLU A 464 -41.82 24.70 3.61
N ALA A 465 -41.06 23.61 3.58
CA ALA A 465 -40.72 22.88 2.36
C ALA A 465 -41.93 22.17 1.74
N GLU A 466 -42.84 21.62 2.55
CA GLU A 466 -44.11 21.07 2.07
C GLU A 466 -45.02 22.16 1.50
N GLU A 467 -45.26 23.25 2.21
CA GLU A 467 -46.07 24.39 1.72
C GLU A 467 -45.47 24.98 0.44
N ARG A 468 -44.15 25.13 0.37
CA ARG A 468 -43.47 25.61 -0.84
C ARG A 468 -43.61 24.63 -1.99
N ALA A 469 -43.50 23.32 -1.77
CA ALA A 469 -43.72 22.30 -2.80
C ALA A 469 -45.13 22.34 -3.37
N ILE A 470 -46.16 22.46 -2.51
CA ILE A 470 -47.57 22.63 -2.93
C ILE A 470 -47.74 23.90 -3.76
N ASN A 471 -47.26 25.04 -3.25
CA ASN A 471 -47.43 26.34 -3.92
C ASN A 471 -46.79 26.36 -5.32
N ILE A 472 -45.60 25.75 -5.48
CA ILE A 472 -44.96 25.60 -6.78
C ILE A 472 -45.78 24.66 -7.67
N PHE A 473 -46.21 23.50 -7.15
CA PHE A 473 -47.00 22.53 -7.91
C PHE A 473 -48.28 23.15 -8.47
N THR A 474 -49.09 23.79 -7.63
CA THR A 474 -50.34 24.46 -8.05
C THR A 474 -50.12 25.64 -9.00
N MET A 475 -48.94 26.29 -8.96
CA MET A 475 -48.59 27.34 -9.92
C MET A 475 -48.18 26.78 -11.29
N MET A 476 -47.57 25.59 -11.33
CA MET A 476 -47.15 24.91 -12.56
C MET A 476 -48.29 24.12 -13.23
N ASP A 477 -49.21 23.55 -12.44
CA ASP A 477 -50.39 22.80 -12.91
C ASP A 477 -51.45 23.74 -13.51
N LYS A 478 -51.18 24.20 -14.73
CA LYS A 478 -52.02 25.17 -15.45
C LYS A 478 -53.37 24.61 -15.86
N ASN A 479 -53.45 23.31 -16.06
CA ASN A 479 -54.66 22.64 -16.52
C ASN A 479 -55.52 22.11 -15.35
N SER A 480 -54.92 21.97 -14.16
CA SER A 480 -55.50 21.50 -12.90
C SER A 480 -55.97 20.04 -12.93
N ASP A 481 -55.22 19.17 -13.62
CA ASP A 481 -55.45 17.71 -13.64
C ASP A 481 -54.77 16.98 -12.47
N GLY A 482 -53.91 17.65 -11.70
CA GLY A 482 -53.22 17.08 -10.54
C GLY A 482 -51.90 16.38 -10.87
N ILE A 483 -51.37 16.54 -12.08
CA ILE A 483 -50.01 16.13 -12.48
C ILE A 483 -49.31 17.26 -13.23
N LEU A 484 -47.98 17.29 -13.21
CA LEU A 484 -47.21 18.19 -14.08
C LEU A 484 -46.75 17.45 -15.31
N SER A 485 -47.23 17.87 -16.47
CA SER A 485 -46.62 17.47 -17.74
C SER A 485 -45.21 18.07 -17.89
N ARG A 486 -44.42 17.48 -18.78
CA ARG A 486 -43.10 17.98 -19.16
C ARG A 486 -43.13 19.43 -19.64
N GLU A 487 -44.14 19.80 -20.44
CA GLU A 487 -44.29 21.18 -20.90
C GLU A 487 -44.63 22.15 -19.75
N GLU A 488 -45.52 21.76 -18.84
CA GLU A 488 -45.91 22.58 -17.67
C GLU A 488 -44.76 22.78 -16.69
N PHE A 489 -43.96 21.74 -16.42
CA PHE A 489 -42.78 21.85 -15.58
C PHE A 489 -41.71 22.77 -16.18
N ILE A 490 -41.39 22.62 -17.47
CA ILE A 490 -40.37 23.44 -18.13
C ILE A 490 -40.82 24.90 -18.21
N ASP A 491 -42.05 25.17 -18.66
CA ASP A 491 -42.58 26.52 -18.74
C ASP A 491 -42.78 27.13 -17.35
N GLY A 492 -43.24 26.36 -16.37
CA GLY A 492 -43.28 26.76 -14.97
C GLY A 492 -41.92 27.20 -14.43
N CYS A 493 -40.87 26.39 -14.68
CA CYS A 493 -39.51 26.72 -14.25
C CYS A 493 -38.90 27.91 -15.01
N LEU A 494 -39.29 28.17 -16.26
CA LEU A 494 -38.84 29.34 -17.02
C LEU A 494 -39.53 30.64 -16.56
N ASN A 495 -40.74 30.55 -16.02
CA ASN A 495 -41.52 31.71 -15.54
C ASN A 495 -41.30 32.02 -14.04
N ASP A 496 -40.68 31.13 -13.26
CA ASP A 496 -40.24 31.40 -11.88
C ASP A 496 -38.73 31.61 -11.84
N GLU A 497 -38.30 32.87 -11.64
CA GLU A 497 -36.88 33.23 -11.64
C GLU A 497 -36.08 32.60 -10.49
N GLN A 498 -36.69 32.30 -9.34
CA GLN A 498 -35.99 31.65 -8.22
C GLN A 498 -35.76 30.16 -8.50
N LEU A 499 -36.76 29.45 -9.01
CA LEU A 499 -36.64 28.05 -9.44
C LEU A 499 -35.67 27.91 -10.61
N TYR A 500 -35.77 28.81 -11.60
CA TYR A 500 -34.83 28.86 -12.70
C TYR A 500 -33.39 29.00 -12.20
N GLN A 501 -33.13 29.97 -11.30
CA GLN A 501 -31.80 30.17 -10.74
C GLN A 501 -31.35 28.96 -9.90
N LEU A 502 -32.20 28.40 -9.03
CA LEU A 502 -31.85 27.26 -8.18
C LEU A 502 -31.49 26.01 -8.99
N LEU A 503 -32.27 25.70 -10.04
CA LEU A 503 -32.05 24.54 -10.91
C LEU A 503 -30.91 24.75 -11.94
N THR A 504 -30.62 25.98 -12.36
CA THR A 504 -29.60 26.26 -13.39
C THR A 504 -28.24 26.75 -12.86
N GLN A 505 -28.20 27.41 -11.69
CA GLN A 505 -26.98 27.93 -11.05
C GLN A 505 -26.33 26.96 -10.05
N SER A 506 -26.91 25.79 -9.81
CA SER A 506 -26.29 24.71 -8.99
C SER A 506 -24.89 24.27 -9.46
N SER A 507 -24.44 24.74 -10.63
CA SER A 507 -23.06 24.59 -11.14
C SER A 507 -22.04 25.62 -10.62
N ARG A 508 -22.38 26.59 -9.76
CA ARG A 508 -21.45 27.64 -9.27
C ARG A 508 -20.82 27.42 -7.89
N ILE A 509 -21.22 26.39 -7.16
CA ILE A 509 -20.73 26.12 -5.78
C ILE A 509 -19.21 25.82 -5.72
N GLY A 510 -18.55 25.67 -6.87
CA GLY A 510 -17.08 25.55 -6.97
C GLY A 510 -16.29 26.87 -7.10
N GLU A 511 -16.92 28.00 -7.45
CA GLU A 511 -16.18 29.24 -7.81
C GLU A 511 -16.00 30.22 -6.64
N GLU A 512 -16.86 30.21 -5.62
CA GLU A 512 -16.87 31.21 -4.54
C GLU A 512 -15.71 31.09 -3.52
N ARG A 513 -14.82 30.09 -3.66
CA ARG A 513 -13.66 29.91 -2.75
C ARG A 513 -12.42 30.72 -3.12
N GLU A 514 -12.37 31.39 -4.27
CA GLU A 514 -11.18 32.16 -4.68
C GLU A 514 -11.29 33.67 -4.35
N SER A 515 -12.48 34.21 -4.07
CA SER A 515 -12.69 35.66 -3.93
C SER A 515 -12.50 36.25 -2.51
N GLU A 516 -12.50 35.45 -1.44
CA GLU A 516 -12.41 35.96 -0.05
C GLU A 516 -10.98 36.14 0.50
N SER A 517 -9.94 36.07 -0.35
CA SER A 517 -8.54 36.21 0.09
C SER A 517 -7.88 37.56 -0.22
N SER A 518 -8.64 38.59 -0.61
CA SER A 518 -8.08 39.85 -1.14
C SER A 518 -8.70 41.17 -0.68
N VAL A 519 -9.37 41.20 0.49
CA VAL A 519 -9.59 42.45 1.24
C VAL A 519 -9.60 42.18 2.75
N GLU A 520 -8.52 42.54 3.45
CA GLU A 520 -8.47 43.26 4.74
C GLU A 520 -7.03 43.20 5.33
N ASP A 521 -6.43 44.40 5.48
CA ASP A 521 -5.17 44.80 6.15
C ASP A 521 -3.84 44.02 5.94
#